data_AF-A0A917GHZ1-F1
#
_entry.id   AF-A0A917GHZ1-F1
#
_cell.length_a   1.000
_cell.length_b   1.000
_cell.length_c   1.000
_cell.angle_alpha   90.00
_cell.angle_beta   90.00
_cell.angle_gamma   90.00
#
_symmetry.space_group_name_H-M   'P 1'
#
loop_
_entity.id
_entity.type
_entity.pdbx_description
1 polymer ?
#
loop_
_entity_poly.entity_id
_entity_poly.type
_entity_poly.pdbx_seq_one_letter_code
_entity_poly.pdbx_strand_id
1 'polypeptide(L)'
;MNKILFTACLLTGWISMGQDCSYGTMSENSINGSNISTGGAYEYSGATDFDIPFGTLFSVEQVSINVLKGTEDLTYVNVYFLEDLQGKPGEAFQTFENVVPVNQELIFTVENESFDGYTITLDIPVPFDVPKGKYYLQVRAATSDGSNVFWEITDENTTSLGRFDYANFGDEPWFGGFSYYDYVFQVSGTCSDTGEEQPDYGDACAQEHTANNHETGLNLRTGSLADDFFVAENTTFHLNHLKISTLQIGNVVNASIKIRNSVNDAPGDIVYSVENKAPITENFFGYWPYNGFPLDVVAVDLEFEFEPIELAEGHYFVEVSDVVYFQYTDFLAWEAKTTSGIGGSAYESYDGETWTEVSGFNLVFDVSGYCEETLGVEDFASVNVSVYPNPVTDRLHINTLENIQKITLVNALGQSIRSLPSHAEDIAMASLPNGLYILTVELANGKKQTFKIVKH
;
A
#
# COMPACT_ATOMS: atom_id res chain seq x y z
N MET A 1 -43.73 -9.54 9.60
CA MET A 1 -43.99 -8.16 9.15
C MET A 1 -42.74 -7.35 9.48
N ASN A 2 -41.85 -7.17 8.52
CA ASN A 2 -40.78 -6.16 8.52
C ASN A 2 -40.41 -5.98 7.05
N LYS A 3 -40.78 -4.83 6.49
CA LYS A 3 -40.51 -4.44 5.11
C LYS A 3 -39.17 -3.71 5.10
N ILE A 4 -38.20 -4.23 4.36
CA ILE A 4 -37.00 -3.48 4.00
C ILE A 4 -37.37 -2.62 2.78
N LEU A 5 -37.21 -1.31 2.94
CA LEU A 5 -37.54 -0.30 1.94
C LEU A 5 -36.32 -0.14 1.02
N PHE A 6 -36.41 -0.59 -0.23
CA PHE A 6 -35.44 -0.23 -1.26
C PHE A 6 -35.76 1.17 -1.76
N THR A 7 -34.87 2.13 -1.47
CA THR A 7 -34.89 3.47 -2.07
C THR A 7 -34.27 3.38 -3.45
N ALA A 8 -35.09 3.49 -4.50
CA ALA A 8 -34.63 3.60 -5.87
C ALA A 8 -34.03 5.00 -6.10
N CYS A 9 -32.70 5.07 -6.24
CA CYS A 9 -32.02 6.25 -6.75
C CYS A 9 -32.03 6.18 -8.28
N LEU A 10 -32.67 7.16 -8.93
CA LEU A 10 -32.65 7.34 -10.38
C LEU A 10 -31.26 7.84 -10.80
N LEU A 11 -30.36 6.92 -11.11
CA LEU A 11 -29.10 7.21 -11.81
C LEU A 11 -29.38 7.33 -13.30
N THR A 12 -29.07 8.51 -13.86
CA THR A 12 -29.01 8.74 -15.30
C THR A 12 -27.86 7.90 -15.87
N GLY A 13 -28.19 6.71 -16.37
CA GLY A 13 -27.23 5.73 -16.86
C GLY A 13 -26.47 6.25 -18.08
N TRP A 14 -25.19 6.52 -17.90
CA TRP A 14 -24.21 6.18 -18.92
C TRP A 14 -24.05 4.67 -18.80
N ILE A 15 -24.43 3.94 -19.84
CA ILE A 15 -24.15 2.51 -19.90
C ILE A 15 -22.63 2.41 -20.07
N SER A 16 -21.92 2.22 -18.95
CA SER A 16 -20.56 1.70 -18.97
C SER A 16 -20.66 0.32 -19.61
N MET A 17 -20.21 0.21 -20.87
CA MET A 17 -20.08 -1.09 -21.52
C MET A 17 -18.87 -1.76 -20.89
N GLY A 18 -19.09 -2.89 -20.21
CA GLY A 18 -18.00 -3.67 -19.63
C GLY A 18 -16.92 -3.96 -20.68
N GLN A 19 -15.66 -3.88 -20.27
CA GLN A 19 -14.50 -4.26 -21.08
C GLN A 19 -14.09 -5.67 -20.72
N ASP A 20 -13.64 -6.46 -21.70
CA ASP A 20 -13.05 -7.77 -21.42
C ASP A 20 -11.81 -7.58 -20.53
N CYS A 21 -11.73 -8.36 -19.46
CA CYS A 21 -10.63 -8.33 -18.52
C CYS A 21 -10.36 -9.73 -17.97
N SER A 22 -9.17 -9.91 -17.42
CA SER A 22 -8.74 -11.18 -16.86
C SER A 22 -7.67 -11.01 -15.80
N TYR A 23 -7.66 -11.91 -14.83
CA TYR A 23 -6.70 -11.94 -13.72
C TYR A 23 -6.10 -13.33 -13.59
N GLY A 24 -4.79 -13.41 -13.34
CA GLY A 24 -4.08 -14.66 -13.10
C GLY A 24 -2.68 -14.66 -13.67
N THR A 25 -2.04 -15.82 -13.61
CA THR A 25 -0.61 -15.99 -13.94
C THR A 25 -0.43 -16.70 -15.28
N MET A 26 0.51 -16.18 -16.07
CA MET A 26 0.82 -16.71 -17.40
C MET A 26 1.80 -17.88 -17.34
N SER A 27 1.66 -18.81 -18.28
CA SER A 27 2.57 -19.96 -18.40
C SER A 27 3.96 -19.54 -18.84
N GLU A 28 4.96 -20.18 -18.23
CA GLU A 28 6.35 -20.18 -18.68
C GLU A 28 6.72 -21.49 -19.41
N ASN A 29 5.73 -22.38 -19.61
CA ASN A 29 5.87 -23.77 -20.05
C ASN A 29 6.73 -24.60 -19.09
N SER A 30 6.45 -24.44 -17.79
CA SER A 30 7.13 -25.20 -16.75
C SER A 30 6.69 -26.66 -16.80
N ILE A 31 7.62 -27.57 -16.51
CA ILE A 31 7.35 -29.01 -16.41
C ILE A 31 7.04 -29.46 -14.97
N ASN A 32 6.80 -28.51 -14.07
CA ASN A 32 6.47 -28.75 -12.68
C ASN A 32 4.99 -28.48 -12.43
N GLY A 33 4.41 -29.20 -11.47
CA GLY A 33 3.02 -28.97 -11.09
C GLY A 33 2.65 -29.57 -9.74
N SER A 34 1.57 -29.04 -9.16
CA SER A 34 0.99 -29.53 -7.91
C SER A 34 -0.22 -30.40 -8.18
N ASN A 35 -0.37 -31.49 -7.43
CA ASN A 35 -1.45 -32.45 -7.65
C ASN A 35 -2.81 -31.83 -7.32
N ILE A 36 -3.76 -31.91 -8.26
CA ILE A 36 -5.15 -31.45 -8.10
C ILE A 36 -6.17 -32.55 -8.41
N SER A 37 -5.75 -33.82 -8.35
CA SER A 37 -6.59 -34.96 -8.73
C SER A 37 -7.77 -35.17 -7.79
N THR A 38 -8.97 -35.43 -8.34
CA THR A 38 -10.21 -35.75 -7.61
C THR A 38 -10.95 -36.95 -8.22
N GLY A 39 -11.92 -37.52 -7.50
CA GLY A 39 -12.73 -38.66 -7.94
C GLY A 39 -12.11 -40.03 -7.61
N GLY A 40 -11.02 -40.04 -6.84
CA GLY A 40 -10.30 -41.23 -6.41
C GLY A 40 -10.44 -41.53 -4.92
N ALA A 41 -9.47 -42.25 -4.35
CA ALA A 41 -9.38 -42.45 -2.91
C ALA A 41 -8.97 -41.19 -2.13
N TYR A 42 -8.44 -40.19 -2.86
CA TYR A 42 -7.83 -38.98 -2.35
C TYR A 42 -8.32 -37.79 -3.15
N GLU A 43 -8.51 -36.67 -2.45
CA GLU A 43 -9.09 -35.43 -2.96
C GLU A 43 -8.06 -34.32 -2.78
N TYR A 44 -7.27 -34.05 -3.82
CA TYR A 44 -6.28 -32.98 -3.79
C TYR A 44 -6.90 -31.68 -4.33
N SER A 45 -6.59 -30.56 -3.70
CA SER A 45 -6.90 -29.24 -4.24
C SER A 45 -5.65 -28.38 -4.30
N GLY A 46 -5.60 -27.52 -5.32
CA GLY A 46 -4.75 -26.34 -5.36
C GLY A 46 -5.61 -25.08 -5.24
N ALA A 47 -5.06 -24.02 -4.66
CA ALA A 47 -5.64 -22.69 -4.65
C ALA A 47 -4.59 -21.60 -4.86
N THR A 48 -4.95 -20.56 -5.61
CA THR A 48 -4.11 -19.41 -5.97
C THR A 48 -4.95 -18.14 -5.94
N ASP A 49 -4.36 -16.98 -5.64
CA ASP A 49 -5.08 -15.72 -5.51
C ASP A 49 -5.11 -14.87 -6.78
N PHE A 50 -6.11 -14.00 -6.83
CA PHE A 50 -6.23 -12.94 -7.82
C PHE A 50 -6.85 -11.71 -7.17
N ASP A 51 -6.46 -10.54 -7.66
CA ASP A 51 -6.87 -9.25 -7.12
C ASP A 51 -7.78 -8.49 -8.09
N ILE A 52 -8.93 -8.03 -7.58
CA ILE A 52 -9.83 -7.14 -8.30
C ILE A 52 -9.52 -5.69 -7.87
N PRO A 53 -9.07 -4.81 -8.80
CA PRO A 53 -8.67 -3.46 -8.47
C PRO A 53 -9.81 -2.60 -7.90
N PHE A 54 -9.44 -1.54 -7.17
CA PHE A 54 -10.36 -0.49 -6.76
C PHE A 54 -11.16 0.04 -7.96
N GLY A 55 -12.41 0.44 -7.73
CA GLY A 55 -13.27 0.99 -8.76
C GLY A 55 -13.83 -0.05 -9.74
N THR A 56 -13.45 -1.32 -9.63
CA THR A 56 -13.83 -2.37 -10.58
C THR A 56 -14.91 -3.31 -10.01
N LEU A 57 -15.93 -3.59 -10.82
CA LEU A 57 -16.85 -4.71 -10.64
C LEU A 57 -16.59 -5.72 -11.76
N PHE A 58 -16.15 -6.93 -11.38
CA PHE A 58 -15.76 -7.98 -12.32
C PHE A 58 -16.84 -9.06 -12.40
N SER A 59 -17.43 -9.24 -13.58
CA SER A 59 -18.34 -10.36 -13.88
C SER A 59 -17.52 -11.54 -14.39
N VAL A 60 -17.39 -12.58 -13.57
CA VAL A 60 -16.64 -13.81 -13.90
C VAL A 60 -17.43 -14.65 -14.91
N GLU A 61 -16.79 -15.06 -16.01
CA GLU A 61 -17.44 -15.81 -17.09
C GLU A 61 -16.71 -17.11 -17.44
N GLN A 62 -15.38 -17.13 -17.31
CA GLN A 62 -14.55 -18.26 -17.72
C GLN A 62 -13.34 -18.43 -16.79
N VAL A 63 -12.92 -19.67 -16.59
CA VAL A 63 -11.65 -20.02 -15.94
C VAL A 63 -10.81 -20.84 -16.91
N SER A 64 -9.54 -20.49 -17.03
CA SER A 64 -8.53 -21.27 -17.73
C SER A 64 -7.47 -21.70 -16.73
N ILE A 65 -7.06 -22.97 -16.75
CA ILE A 65 -5.95 -23.48 -15.95
C ILE A 65 -5.00 -24.24 -16.87
N ASN A 66 -3.71 -24.14 -16.63
CA ASN A 66 -2.78 -25.04 -17.27
C ASN A 66 -2.51 -26.26 -16.39
N VAL A 67 -2.45 -27.42 -17.00
CA VAL A 67 -2.22 -28.68 -16.31
C VAL A 67 -1.20 -29.54 -17.04
N LEU A 68 -0.45 -30.31 -16.26
CA LEU A 68 0.34 -31.44 -16.73
C LEU A 68 -0.49 -32.70 -16.53
N LYS A 69 -0.80 -33.39 -17.62
CA LYS A 69 -1.60 -34.63 -17.59
C LYS A 69 -1.21 -35.59 -18.71
N GLY A 70 -1.64 -36.84 -18.58
CA GLY A 70 -1.53 -37.83 -19.65
C GLY A 70 -2.47 -37.55 -20.83
N THR A 71 -2.60 -38.55 -21.72
CA THR A 71 -3.40 -38.42 -22.95
C THR A 71 -4.91 -38.44 -22.73
N GLU A 72 -5.38 -38.87 -21.56
CA GLU A 72 -6.80 -38.88 -21.23
C GLU A 72 -7.29 -37.46 -20.92
N ASP A 73 -8.49 -37.14 -21.40
CA ASP A 73 -9.12 -35.85 -21.17
C ASP A 73 -9.64 -35.74 -19.74
N LEU A 74 -9.64 -34.51 -19.22
CA LEU A 74 -10.35 -34.19 -17.99
C LEU A 74 -11.86 -34.36 -18.24
N THR A 75 -12.50 -35.19 -17.42
CA THR A 75 -13.96 -35.40 -17.43
C THR A 75 -14.69 -34.24 -16.78
N TYR A 76 -14.14 -33.69 -15.70
CA TYR A 76 -14.65 -32.52 -15.04
C TYR A 76 -13.57 -31.82 -14.20
N VAL A 77 -13.85 -30.56 -13.87
CA VAL A 77 -13.14 -29.76 -12.88
C VAL A 77 -14.16 -29.22 -11.87
N ASN A 78 -13.86 -29.33 -10.58
CA ASN A 78 -14.56 -28.60 -9.53
C ASN A 78 -13.85 -27.26 -9.34
N VAL A 79 -14.60 -26.17 -9.36
CA VAL A 79 -14.10 -24.80 -9.25
C VAL A 79 -14.76 -24.12 -8.05
N TYR A 80 -13.96 -23.55 -7.17
CA TYR A 80 -14.43 -22.82 -5.99
C TYR A 80 -13.77 -21.44 -5.98
N PHE A 81 -14.57 -20.41 -5.70
CA PHE A 81 -14.07 -19.06 -5.45
C PHE A 81 -14.18 -18.80 -3.96
N LEU A 82 -13.06 -18.45 -3.33
CA LEU A 82 -12.91 -18.36 -1.89
C LEU A 82 -12.60 -16.91 -1.48
N GLU A 83 -13.10 -16.51 -0.32
CA GLU A 83 -12.73 -15.24 0.32
C GLU A 83 -11.26 -15.26 0.77
N ASP A 84 -10.63 -14.09 0.83
CA ASP A 84 -9.36 -13.95 1.54
C ASP A 84 -9.55 -14.09 3.07
N LEU A 85 -8.75 -14.94 3.68
CA LEU A 85 -8.67 -15.11 5.13
C LEU A 85 -7.24 -14.81 5.62
N GLN A 86 -6.91 -13.52 5.74
CA GLN A 86 -5.58 -13.05 6.18
C GLN A 86 -4.47 -13.57 5.23
N GLY A 87 -4.73 -13.46 3.92
CA GLY A 87 -3.88 -13.94 2.83
C GLY A 87 -3.76 -15.47 2.76
N LYS A 88 -4.81 -16.17 3.16
CA LYS A 88 -4.98 -17.61 2.96
C LYS A 88 -6.35 -17.86 2.35
N PRO A 89 -6.54 -18.98 1.64
CA PRO A 89 -7.87 -19.30 1.13
C PRO A 89 -8.86 -19.53 2.30
N GLY A 90 -9.97 -18.80 2.26
CA GLY A 90 -11.04 -18.82 3.26
C GLY A 90 -12.24 -19.68 2.87
N GLU A 91 -13.43 -19.22 3.24
CA GLU A 91 -14.69 -19.89 2.91
C GLU A 91 -15.06 -19.68 1.43
N ALA A 92 -15.72 -20.67 0.83
CA ALA A 92 -16.22 -20.56 -0.54
C ALA A 92 -17.47 -19.67 -0.60
N PHE A 93 -17.46 -18.64 -1.45
CA PHE A 93 -18.63 -17.81 -1.73
C PHE A 93 -19.30 -18.17 -3.06
N GLN A 94 -18.59 -18.85 -3.97
CA GLN A 94 -19.14 -19.51 -5.16
C GLN A 94 -18.53 -20.90 -5.36
N THR A 95 -19.34 -21.83 -5.89
CA THR A 95 -18.92 -23.22 -6.10
C THR A 95 -19.59 -23.80 -7.33
N PHE A 96 -18.78 -24.42 -8.19
CA PHE A 96 -19.21 -25.09 -9.40
C PHE A 96 -18.59 -26.48 -9.43
N GLU A 97 -19.39 -27.51 -9.16
CA GLU A 97 -18.93 -28.90 -9.19
C GLU A 97 -19.22 -29.55 -10.54
N ASN A 98 -18.34 -30.47 -10.92
CA ASN A 98 -18.43 -31.26 -12.14
C ASN A 98 -18.51 -30.41 -13.42
N VAL A 99 -17.77 -29.30 -13.49
CA VAL A 99 -17.72 -28.44 -14.68
C VAL A 99 -16.95 -29.17 -15.78
N VAL A 100 -17.62 -29.45 -16.90
CA VAL A 100 -17.00 -30.13 -18.04
C VAL A 100 -16.19 -29.12 -18.85
N PRO A 101 -14.90 -29.36 -19.13
CA PRO A 101 -14.11 -28.46 -19.95
C PRO A 101 -14.69 -28.26 -21.35
N VAL A 102 -14.71 -27.01 -21.80
CA VAL A 102 -15.13 -26.64 -23.16
C VAL A 102 -13.97 -26.75 -24.16
N ASN A 103 -12.74 -26.68 -23.68
CA ASN A 103 -11.53 -26.88 -24.47
C ASN A 103 -10.41 -27.51 -23.61
N GLN A 104 -9.57 -28.34 -24.23
CA GLN A 104 -8.35 -28.92 -23.65
C GLN A 104 -7.25 -28.92 -24.71
N GLU A 105 -6.47 -27.86 -24.76
CA GLU A 105 -5.50 -27.60 -25.82
C GLU A 105 -4.08 -28.01 -25.38
N LEU A 106 -3.42 -28.87 -26.17
CA LEU A 106 -2.00 -29.19 -25.96
C LEU A 106 -1.14 -27.96 -26.24
N ILE A 107 -0.37 -27.52 -25.24
CA ILE A 107 0.51 -26.34 -25.35
C ILE A 107 1.98 -26.73 -25.60
N PHE A 108 2.47 -27.76 -24.92
CA PHE A 108 3.83 -28.26 -25.10
C PHE A 108 3.93 -29.75 -24.75
N THR A 109 4.90 -30.43 -25.35
CA THR A 109 5.20 -31.84 -25.09
C THR A 109 6.43 -32.00 -24.21
N VAL A 110 6.42 -32.93 -23.27
CA VAL A 110 7.57 -33.20 -22.39
C VAL A 110 8.29 -34.48 -22.81
N GLU A 111 9.53 -34.36 -23.28
CA GLU A 111 10.30 -35.51 -23.75
C GLU A 111 10.65 -36.47 -22.59
N ASN A 112 10.40 -37.77 -22.80
CA ASN A 112 10.68 -38.86 -21.85
C ASN A 112 9.80 -38.87 -20.59
N GLU A 113 8.75 -38.05 -20.53
CA GLU A 113 7.74 -38.09 -19.48
C GLU A 113 6.42 -38.70 -19.97
N SER A 114 5.53 -39.02 -19.03
CA SER A 114 4.21 -39.60 -19.33
C SER A 114 3.07 -38.57 -19.36
N PHE A 115 3.43 -37.29 -19.27
CA PHE A 115 2.51 -36.16 -19.26
C PHE A 115 3.00 -35.08 -20.23
N ASP A 116 2.05 -34.30 -20.73
CA ASP A 116 2.29 -33.10 -21.52
C ASP A 116 1.53 -31.91 -20.90
N GLY A 117 1.87 -30.70 -21.30
CA GLY A 117 1.19 -29.47 -20.85
C GLY A 117 -0.06 -29.19 -21.68
N TYR A 118 -1.17 -28.88 -21.00
CA TYR A 118 -2.44 -28.52 -21.62
C TYR A 118 -3.05 -27.27 -20.98
N THR A 119 -3.68 -26.41 -21.78
CA THR A 119 -4.60 -25.38 -21.29
C THR A 119 -6.02 -25.93 -21.29
N ILE A 120 -6.67 -25.88 -20.12
CA ILE A 120 -8.03 -26.35 -19.87
C ILE A 120 -8.93 -25.14 -19.70
N THR A 121 -9.93 -25.01 -20.56
CA THR A 121 -10.88 -23.90 -20.50
C THR A 121 -12.23 -24.37 -19.98
N LEU A 122 -12.78 -23.64 -19.00
CA LEU A 122 -14.03 -23.92 -18.30
C LEU A 122 -14.95 -22.69 -18.42
N ASP A 123 -16.12 -22.85 -19.03
CA ASP A 123 -17.15 -21.83 -18.95
C ASP A 123 -17.84 -21.90 -17.57
N ILE A 124 -17.95 -20.76 -16.89
CA ILE A 124 -18.65 -20.69 -15.62
C ILE A 124 -20.17 -20.76 -15.87
N PRO A 125 -20.89 -21.77 -15.36
CA PRO A 125 -22.28 -22.03 -15.74
C PRO A 125 -23.24 -20.86 -15.49
N VAL A 126 -22.96 -20.06 -14.45
CA VAL A 126 -23.72 -18.86 -14.10
C VAL A 126 -22.72 -17.76 -13.77
N PRO A 127 -22.53 -16.76 -14.66
CA PRO A 127 -21.69 -15.61 -14.36
C PRO A 127 -22.15 -14.89 -13.09
N PHE A 128 -21.19 -14.34 -12.35
CA PHE A 128 -21.44 -13.63 -11.10
C PHE A 128 -20.46 -12.47 -10.93
N ASP A 129 -20.92 -11.44 -10.23
CA ASP A 129 -20.12 -10.24 -9.99
C ASP A 129 -19.26 -10.39 -8.72
N VAL A 130 -18.01 -9.96 -8.83
CA VAL A 130 -17.02 -9.90 -7.76
C VAL A 130 -16.56 -8.44 -7.63
N PRO A 131 -16.73 -7.80 -6.46
CA PRO A 131 -16.26 -6.44 -6.24
C PRO A 131 -14.74 -6.41 -6.05
N LYS A 132 -14.16 -5.22 -5.83
CA LYS A 132 -12.76 -5.05 -5.45
C LYS A 132 -12.36 -5.92 -4.25
N GLY A 133 -11.14 -6.45 -4.29
CA GLY A 133 -10.57 -7.25 -3.20
C GLY A 133 -9.68 -8.37 -3.68
N LYS A 134 -9.06 -9.06 -2.73
CA LYS A 134 -8.28 -10.29 -2.94
C LYS A 134 -9.17 -11.51 -2.76
N TYR A 135 -9.06 -12.48 -3.66
CA TYR A 135 -9.83 -13.71 -3.68
C TYR A 135 -8.95 -14.89 -4.07
N TYR A 136 -9.39 -16.12 -3.77
CA TYR A 136 -8.70 -17.33 -4.20
C TYR A 136 -9.55 -18.16 -5.16
N LEU A 137 -8.91 -18.70 -6.20
CA LEU A 137 -9.43 -19.74 -7.07
C LEU A 137 -8.91 -21.09 -6.58
N GLN A 138 -9.80 -21.99 -6.16
CA GLN A 138 -9.49 -23.39 -5.87
C GLN A 138 -10.00 -24.29 -6.98
N VAL A 139 -9.20 -25.28 -7.39
CA VAL A 139 -9.62 -26.29 -8.37
C VAL A 139 -9.30 -27.72 -7.93
N ARG A 140 -10.09 -28.66 -8.46
CA ARG A 140 -9.82 -30.10 -8.46
C ARG A 140 -10.22 -30.70 -9.81
N ALA A 141 -9.38 -31.52 -10.42
CA ALA A 141 -9.61 -32.08 -11.76
C ALA A 141 -9.63 -33.62 -11.76
N ALA A 142 -10.53 -34.21 -12.55
CA ALA A 142 -10.65 -35.66 -12.72
C ALA A 142 -10.52 -36.09 -14.17
N THR A 143 -9.73 -37.12 -14.42
CA THR A 143 -9.64 -37.85 -15.69
C THR A 143 -10.61 -39.04 -15.72
N SER A 144 -10.92 -39.56 -16.91
CA SER A 144 -11.80 -40.73 -17.08
C SER A 144 -11.21 -42.02 -16.55
N ASP A 145 -9.87 -42.14 -16.53
CA ASP A 145 -9.14 -43.32 -16.12
C ASP A 145 -8.59 -43.23 -14.68
N GLY A 146 -8.78 -42.09 -14.01
CA GLY A 146 -8.26 -41.82 -12.67
C GLY A 146 -6.75 -41.57 -12.62
N SER A 147 -6.13 -41.25 -13.76
CA SER A 147 -4.75 -40.75 -13.80
C SER A 147 -4.60 -39.40 -13.11
N ASN A 148 -3.40 -39.13 -12.60
CA ASN A 148 -3.11 -37.89 -11.88
C ASN A 148 -3.14 -36.68 -12.83
N VAL A 149 -3.59 -35.55 -12.28
CA VAL A 149 -3.57 -34.23 -12.90
C VAL A 149 -2.77 -33.31 -12.00
N PHE A 150 -1.82 -32.59 -12.59
CA PHE A 150 -1.04 -31.59 -11.87
C PHE A 150 -1.32 -30.20 -12.44
N TRP A 151 -1.65 -29.23 -11.61
CA TRP A 151 -1.74 -27.82 -12.01
C TRP A 151 -0.33 -27.32 -12.29
N GLU A 152 -0.08 -26.79 -13.49
CA GLU A 152 1.21 -26.17 -13.83
C GLU A 152 1.51 -25.05 -12.83
N ILE A 153 2.74 -25.05 -12.32
CA ILE A 153 3.29 -23.95 -11.51
C ILE A 153 4.34 -23.21 -12.34
N THR A 154 4.57 -21.93 -12.09
CA THR A 154 5.64 -21.17 -12.73
C THR A 154 7.03 -21.61 -12.26
N ASP A 155 8.09 -21.11 -12.91
CA ASP A 155 9.44 -21.26 -12.37
C ASP A 155 9.62 -20.40 -11.10
N GLU A 156 10.56 -20.76 -10.21
CA GLU A 156 10.75 -20.12 -8.90
C GLU A 156 11.17 -18.62 -8.94
N ASN A 157 11.16 -17.97 -10.11
CA ASN A 157 11.64 -16.60 -10.31
C ASN A 157 10.51 -15.62 -10.64
N THR A 158 9.24 -16.00 -10.50
CA THR A 158 8.14 -15.09 -10.83
C THR A 158 8.03 -13.94 -9.83
N THR A 159 8.08 -12.73 -10.35
CA THR A 159 7.84 -11.48 -9.62
C THR A 159 6.43 -10.94 -9.88
N SER A 160 5.53 -11.81 -10.36
CA SER A 160 4.44 -11.33 -11.19
C SER A 160 3.25 -10.77 -10.41
N LEU A 161 2.83 -11.37 -9.29
CA LEU A 161 1.54 -10.98 -8.67
C LEU A 161 1.41 -11.17 -7.14
N GLY A 162 2.30 -11.90 -6.47
CA GLY A 162 2.31 -12.01 -5.00
C GLY A 162 1.34 -13.04 -4.40
N ARG A 163 1.78 -13.59 -3.24
CA ARG A 163 1.32 -14.74 -2.44
C ARG A 163 1.25 -16.12 -3.13
N PHE A 164 2.20 -16.93 -2.72
CA PHE A 164 2.40 -18.33 -3.09
C PHE A 164 1.17 -19.22 -2.92
N ASP A 165 1.08 -20.19 -3.81
CA ASP A 165 -0.04 -21.12 -3.87
C ASP A 165 -0.23 -21.95 -2.60
N TYR A 166 -1.47 -22.41 -2.45
CA TYR A 166 -1.89 -23.32 -1.41
C TYR A 166 -2.34 -24.65 -2.01
N ALA A 167 -2.18 -25.69 -1.23
CA ALA A 167 -2.73 -27.00 -1.49
C ALA A 167 -3.37 -27.54 -0.21
N ASN A 168 -4.38 -28.39 -0.38
CA ASN A 168 -4.91 -29.17 0.73
C ASN A 168 -5.31 -30.57 0.28
N PHE A 169 -5.56 -31.43 1.26
CA PHE A 169 -5.94 -32.81 1.04
C PHE A 169 -7.21 -33.12 1.83
N GLY A 170 -8.30 -33.41 1.12
CA GLY A 170 -9.62 -33.61 1.73
C GLY A 170 -10.04 -32.40 2.58
N ASP A 171 -10.25 -32.63 3.87
CA ASP A 171 -10.65 -31.62 4.86
C ASP A 171 -9.47 -31.12 5.72
N GLU A 172 -8.22 -31.43 5.33
CA GLU A 172 -7.05 -30.94 6.04
C GLU A 172 -6.87 -29.41 5.85
N PRO A 173 -6.26 -28.72 6.84
CA PRO A 173 -5.96 -27.29 6.71
C PRO A 173 -5.10 -27.00 5.49
N TRP A 174 -5.26 -25.80 4.92
CA TRP A 174 -4.40 -25.30 3.86
C TRP A 174 -2.92 -25.37 4.24
N PHE A 175 -2.14 -25.96 3.34
CA PHE A 175 -0.69 -26.03 3.39
C PHE A 175 -0.13 -25.34 2.15
N GLY A 176 0.91 -24.52 2.32
CA GLY A 176 1.45 -23.69 1.24
C GLY A 176 1.79 -22.32 1.78
N GLY A 177 1.98 -21.36 0.87
CA GLY A 177 2.38 -20.01 1.25
C GLY A 177 3.88 -19.84 1.50
N PHE A 178 4.73 -20.83 1.17
CA PHE A 178 6.20 -20.77 1.40
C PHE A 178 7.02 -21.18 0.16
N SER A 179 6.37 -21.40 -0.99
CA SER A 179 7.01 -21.86 -2.21
C SER A 179 7.02 -20.76 -3.25
N TYR A 180 8.16 -20.43 -3.84
CA TYR A 180 8.32 -19.25 -4.70
C TYR A 180 7.80 -19.41 -6.14
N TYR A 181 6.63 -20.03 -6.32
CA TYR A 181 5.96 -20.23 -7.60
C TYR A 181 4.47 -19.90 -7.49
N ASP A 182 3.83 -19.74 -8.65
CA ASP A 182 2.40 -19.45 -8.78
C ASP A 182 1.74 -20.48 -9.70
N TYR A 183 0.47 -20.83 -9.45
CA TYR A 183 -0.29 -21.68 -10.35
C TYR A 183 -0.55 -20.92 -11.63
N VAL A 184 -0.52 -21.60 -12.76
CA VAL A 184 -0.79 -20.98 -14.06
C VAL A 184 -2.29 -21.02 -14.35
N PHE A 185 -2.92 -19.85 -14.38
CA PHE A 185 -4.36 -19.73 -14.52
C PHE A 185 -4.80 -18.38 -15.05
N GLN A 186 -6.06 -18.30 -15.44
CA GLN A 186 -6.73 -17.06 -15.80
C GLN A 186 -8.19 -17.14 -15.42
N VAL A 187 -8.69 -16.16 -14.66
CA VAL A 187 -10.11 -15.89 -14.46
C VAL A 187 -10.49 -14.74 -15.39
N SER A 188 -11.40 -14.99 -16.33
CA SER A 188 -11.75 -14.05 -17.40
C SER A 188 -13.24 -13.72 -17.38
N GLY A 189 -13.56 -12.53 -17.87
CA GLY A 189 -14.93 -12.05 -17.99
C GLY A 189 -14.98 -10.56 -18.34
N THR A 190 -15.95 -9.84 -17.78
CA THR A 190 -16.17 -8.43 -18.09
C THR A 190 -16.00 -7.53 -16.86
N CYS A 191 -15.21 -6.47 -17.01
CA CYS A 191 -15.00 -5.46 -15.96
C CYS A 191 -15.82 -4.22 -16.26
N SER A 192 -16.52 -3.72 -15.25
CA SER A 192 -17.24 -2.44 -15.30
C SER A 192 -16.77 -1.51 -14.19
N ASP A 193 -16.74 -0.23 -14.51
CA ASP A 193 -16.47 0.83 -13.54
C ASP A 193 -17.66 0.97 -12.58
N THR A 194 -17.37 0.93 -11.27
CA THR A 194 -18.35 1.12 -10.19
C THR A 194 -18.78 2.57 -10.01
N GLY A 195 -18.05 3.53 -10.59
CA GLY A 195 -18.19 4.96 -10.35
C GLY A 195 -17.64 5.40 -8.98
N GLU A 196 -16.89 4.53 -8.28
CA GLU A 196 -16.15 4.91 -7.09
C GLU A 196 -14.99 5.83 -7.48
N GLU A 197 -15.01 7.07 -7.01
CA GLU A 197 -13.89 8.00 -7.11
C GLU A 197 -13.08 7.96 -5.82
N GLN A 198 -11.77 7.77 -5.92
CA GLN A 198 -10.89 8.02 -4.77
C GLN A 198 -10.94 9.51 -4.43
N PRO A 199 -10.96 9.88 -3.13
CA PRO A 199 -10.76 11.27 -2.75
C PRO A 199 -9.45 11.80 -3.35
N ASP A 200 -9.44 13.09 -3.72
CA ASP A 200 -8.22 13.75 -4.19
C ASP A 200 -7.29 13.95 -2.98
N TYR A 201 -6.28 13.09 -2.88
CA TYR A 201 -5.25 13.12 -1.85
C TYR A 201 -3.97 13.83 -2.33
N GLY A 202 -4.01 14.47 -3.50
CA GLY A 202 -2.85 15.11 -4.11
C GLY A 202 -2.03 14.19 -5.03
N ASP A 203 -0.78 14.57 -5.27
CA ASP A 203 0.12 13.87 -6.21
C ASP A 203 0.81 12.68 -5.53
N ALA A 204 1.06 11.61 -6.28
CA ALA A 204 1.78 10.44 -5.76
C ALA A 204 3.17 10.84 -5.21
N CYS A 205 3.49 10.38 -4.00
CA CYS A 205 4.77 10.64 -3.35
C CYS A 205 5.23 9.41 -2.56
N ALA A 206 6.55 9.27 -2.41
CA ALA A 206 7.17 8.15 -1.72
C ALA A 206 8.49 8.57 -1.08
N GLN A 207 8.92 7.79 -0.09
CA GLN A 207 10.23 7.91 0.54
C GLN A 207 10.81 6.52 0.76
N GLU A 208 12.02 6.28 0.25
CA GLU A 208 12.59 4.94 0.18
C GLU A 208 14.03 4.84 0.71
N HIS A 209 14.31 3.69 1.32
CA HIS A 209 15.64 3.16 1.56
C HIS A 209 15.86 1.98 0.63
N THR A 210 16.55 2.20 -0.50
CA THR A 210 16.84 1.14 -1.47
C THR A 210 17.80 0.10 -0.89
N ALA A 211 17.54 -1.18 -1.19
CA ALA A 211 18.40 -2.32 -0.87
C ALA A 211 19.84 -2.12 -1.37
N ASN A 212 20.82 -2.63 -0.62
CA ASN A 212 22.26 -2.53 -0.95
C ASN A 212 22.92 -3.89 -1.18
N ASN A 213 22.23 -4.77 -1.91
CA ASN A 213 22.57 -6.19 -2.14
C ASN A 213 22.33 -7.11 -0.94
N HIS A 214 21.31 -6.85 -0.11
CA HIS A 214 20.92 -7.76 0.97
C HIS A 214 22.09 -8.05 1.94
N GLU A 215 22.86 -7.00 2.27
CA GLU A 215 24.12 -7.12 3.03
C GLU A 215 23.91 -7.74 4.42
N THR A 216 22.83 -7.35 5.09
CA THR A 216 22.49 -7.81 6.44
C THR A 216 21.00 -7.59 6.72
N GLY A 217 20.52 -8.02 7.89
CA GLY A 217 19.20 -7.66 8.39
C GLY A 217 19.15 -7.57 9.91
N LEU A 218 18.10 -6.92 10.41
CA LEU A 218 17.77 -6.87 11.84
C LEU A 218 16.66 -7.87 12.14
N ASN A 219 16.73 -8.52 13.31
CA ASN A 219 15.81 -9.60 13.68
C ASN A 219 14.37 -9.08 13.78
N LEU A 220 13.49 -9.59 12.91
CA LEU A 220 12.09 -9.17 12.82
C LEU A 220 11.13 -10.18 13.50
N ARG A 221 11.65 -11.28 14.05
CA ARG A 221 10.82 -12.31 14.73
C ARG A 221 10.37 -11.91 16.12
N THR A 222 11.10 -11.02 16.77
CA THR A 222 10.89 -10.68 18.19
C THR A 222 11.07 -9.20 18.39
N GLY A 223 10.12 -8.58 19.07
CA GLY A 223 10.16 -7.15 19.35
C GLY A 223 9.60 -6.31 18.21
N SER A 224 10.09 -5.08 18.12
CA SER A 224 9.68 -4.07 17.15
C SER A 224 10.92 -3.48 16.51
N LEU A 225 10.86 -3.28 15.19
CA LEU A 225 11.87 -2.54 14.44
C LEU A 225 11.22 -1.28 13.88
N ALA A 226 11.93 -0.17 13.95
CA ALA A 226 11.46 1.09 13.42
C ALA A 226 12.57 1.86 12.71
N ASP A 227 12.21 2.58 11.65
CA ASP A 227 13.12 3.50 10.95
C ASP A 227 12.35 4.73 10.49
N ASP A 228 13.06 5.83 10.24
CA ASP A 228 12.44 7.14 10.09
C ASP A 228 12.13 7.57 8.67
N PHE A 229 11.11 8.41 8.57
CA PHE A 229 10.75 9.13 7.36
C PHE A 229 10.25 10.54 7.69
N PHE A 230 10.24 11.41 6.68
CA PHE A 230 9.88 12.82 6.83
C PHE A 230 8.72 13.21 5.94
N VAL A 231 7.79 13.96 6.52
CA VAL A 231 6.78 14.73 5.78
C VAL A 231 7.30 16.15 5.62
N ALA A 232 7.43 16.61 4.37
CA ALA A 232 7.99 17.92 4.05
C ALA A 232 7.16 19.06 4.63
N GLU A 233 7.79 20.23 4.81
CA GLU A 233 7.10 21.43 5.24
C GLU A 233 5.93 21.78 4.32
N ASN A 234 4.86 22.31 4.90
CA ASN A 234 3.63 22.66 4.19
C ASN A 234 3.03 21.52 3.36
N THR A 235 3.31 20.26 3.71
CA THR A 235 2.78 19.08 3.01
C THR A 235 1.92 18.25 3.96
N THR A 236 0.80 17.75 3.46
CA THR A 236 0.07 16.64 4.07
C THR A 236 0.41 15.38 3.31
N PHE A 237 0.90 14.36 3.99
CA PHE A 237 1.15 13.04 3.41
C PHE A 237 0.02 12.08 3.79
N HIS A 238 -0.72 11.63 2.78
CA HIS A 238 -1.70 10.56 2.85
C HIS A 238 -1.01 9.22 2.61
N LEU A 239 -0.41 8.67 3.66
CA LEU A 239 0.30 7.38 3.63
C LEU A 239 -0.71 6.23 3.54
N ASN A 240 -0.56 5.33 2.57
CA ASN A 240 -1.42 4.14 2.42
C ASN A 240 -0.66 2.87 2.02
N HIS A 241 0.61 2.96 1.62
CA HIS A 241 1.45 1.82 1.29
C HIS A 241 2.73 1.78 2.13
N LEU A 242 3.11 0.57 2.52
CA LEU A 242 4.42 0.24 3.07
C LEU A 242 4.97 -0.97 2.32
N LYS A 243 6.15 -0.85 1.73
CA LYS A 243 6.94 -1.99 1.27
C LYS A 243 8.14 -2.18 2.18
N ILE A 244 8.42 -3.41 2.59
CA ILE A 244 9.64 -3.76 3.32
C ILE A 244 10.38 -4.87 2.58
N SER A 245 11.71 -4.80 2.53
CA SER A 245 12.52 -5.94 2.11
C SER A 245 12.86 -6.80 3.31
N THR A 246 12.70 -8.11 3.18
CA THR A 246 12.99 -9.09 4.21
C THR A 246 13.99 -10.13 3.74
N LEU A 247 14.75 -10.65 4.69
CA LEU A 247 15.57 -11.85 4.53
C LEU A 247 14.97 -12.95 5.39
N GLN A 248 14.43 -13.98 4.75
CA GLN A 248 13.59 -14.94 5.45
C GLN A 248 13.77 -16.38 4.96
N ILE A 249 13.41 -17.32 5.85
CA ILE A 249 13.08 -18.70 5.51
C ILE A 249 11.58 -18.86 5.79
N GLY A 250 10.81 -19.40 4.87
CA GLY A 250 9.35 -19.33 4.96
C GLY A 250 8.84 -17.91 4.69
N ASN A 251 7.68 -17.58 5.25
CA ASN A 251 6.95 -16.36 4.91
C ASN A 251 6.34 -15.64 6.11
N VAL A 252 5.98 -14.37 5.89
CA VAL A 252 5.23 -13.53 6.83
C VAL A 252 3.73 -13.70 6.56
N VAL A 253 3.00 -14.21 7.56
CA VAL A 253 1.55 -14.35 7.48
C VAL A 253 0.89 -12.99 7.66
N ASN A 254 1.29 -12.27 8.72
CA ASN A 254 0.85 -10.92 9.00
C ASN A 254 1.81 -10.21 9.98
N ALA A 255 1.68 -8.90 10.09
CA ALA A 255 2.44 -8.07 11.01
C ALA A 255 1.59 -6.90 11.52
N SER A 256 1.99 -6.31 12.63
CA SER A 256 1.45 -5.02 13.07
C SER A 256 2.30 -3.89 12.51
N ILE A 257 1.64 -2.90 11.91
CA ILE A 257 2.29 -1.73 11.30
C ILE A 257 1.84 -0.50 12.08
N LYS A 258 2.80 0.28 12.56
CA LYS A 258 2.53 1.49 13.35
C LYS A 258 3.30 2.66 12.81
N ILE A 259 2.68 3.84 12.84
CA ILE A 259 3.36 5.11 12.59
C ILE A 259 3.50 5.81 13.92
N ARG A 260 4.72 6.29 14.20
CA ARG A 260 5.06 6.97 15.44
C ARG A 260 5.56 8.37 15.14
N ASN A 261 5.24 9.34 15.99
CA ASN A 261 5.91 10.63 15.91
C ASN A 261 7.34 10.52 16.45
N SER A 262 8.20 11.48 16.11
CA SER A 262 9.54 11.60 16.67
C SER A 262 9.53 12.39 17.99
N VAL A 263 10.22 11.89 19.00
CA VAL A 263 10.47 12.57 20.28
C VAL A 263 11.97 12.50 20.60
N ASN A 264 12.67 13.63 20.46
CA ASN A 264 14.14 13.71 20.57
C ASN A 264 14.87 12.78 19.59
N ASP A 265 14.44 12.81 18.31
CA ASP A 265 15.01 12.01 17.22
C ASP A 265 14.93 10.48 17.44
N ALA A 266 13.97 10.03 18.25
CA ALA A 266 13.69 8.63 18.52
C ALA A 266 12.18 8.33 18.42
N PRO A 267 11.77 7.07 18.24
CA PRO A 267 10.36 6.71 18.16
C PRO A 267 9.58 7.12 19.44
N GLY A 268 8.50 7.89 19.25
CA GLY A 268 7.73 8.54 20.31
C GLY A 268 6.39 7.87 20.62
N ASP A 269 5.28 8.61 20.47
CA ASP A 269 3.89 8.16 20.62
C ASP A 269 3.34 7.56 19.31
N ILE A 270 2.45 6.58 19.42
CA ILE A 270 1.79 5.95 18.26
C ILE A 270 0.73 6.91 17.74
N VAL A 271 0.84 7.31 16.47
CA VAL A 271 -0.17 8.15 15.80
C VAL A 271 -1.10 7.32 14.90
N TYR A 272 -0.65 6.13 14.48
CA TYR A 272 -1.46 5.16 13.76
C TYR A 272 -1.00 3.73 14.07
N SER A 273 -1.92 2.78 14.07
CA SER A 273 -1.64 1.35 14.19
C SER A 273 -2.69 0.55 13.41
N VAL A 274 -2.21 -0.46 12.69
CA VAL A 274 -3.02 -1.56 12.16
C VAL A 274 -2.38 -2.88 12.60
N GLU A 275 -3.19 -3.76 13.18
CA GLU A 275 -2.73 -5.01 13.76
C GLU A 275 -3.09 -6.19 12.84
N ASN A 276 -2.28 -7.25 12.84
CA ASN A 276 -2.49 -8.46 12.04
C ASN A 276 -2.68 -8.17 10.53
N LYS A 277 -1.94 -7.19 10.00
CA LYS A 277 -1.99 -6.84 8.59
C LYS A 277 -1.19 -7.83 7.76
N ALA A 278 -1.87 -8.55 6.88
CA ALA A 278 -1.27 -9.41 5.88
C ALA A 278 -0.59 -8.58 4.77
N PRO A 279 0.60 -8.97 4.26
CA PRO A 279 1.09 -8.42 3.01
C PRO A 279 0.15 -8.76 1.85
N ILE A 280 -0.05 -7.80 0.95
CA ILE A 280 -0.83 -7.94 -0.29
C ILE A 280 -0.04 -8.66 -1.38
N THR A 281 1.29 -8.53 -1.38
CA THR A 281 2.20 -9.24 -2.29
C THR A 281 3.45 -9.70 -1.55
N GLU A 282 4.07 -10.78 -2.05
CA GLU A 282 5.37 -11.29 -1.61
C GLU A 282 6.21 -11.55 -2.85
N ASN A 283 7.17 -10.67 -3.14
CA ASN A 283 7.97 -10.72 -4.37
C ASN A 283 9.35 -11.34 -4.12
N PHE A 284 9.64 -12.48 -4.74
CA PHE A 284 10.91 -13.19 -4.61
C PHE A 284 12.02 -12.53 -5.44
N PHE A 285 13.17 -12.30 -4.83
CA PHE A 285 14.34 -11.75 -5.53
C PHE A 285 15.50 -12.75 -5.68
N GLY A 286 15.43 -13.93 -5.07
CA GLY A 286 16.53 -14.90 -5.08
C GLY A 286 16.96 -15.42 -3.71
N TYR A 287 17.98 -16.27 -3.73
CA TYR A 287 18.64 -16.82 -2.55
C TYR A 287 19.94 -16.06 -2.23
N TRP A 288 20.15 -15.74 -0.96
CA TRP A 288 21.33 -15.01 -0.47
C TRP A 288 22.03 -15.74 0.68
N PRO A 289 23.36 -15.86 0.64
CA PRO A 289 24.11 -16.35 1.80
C PRO A 289 24.07 -15.32 2.93
N TYR A 290 23.66 -15.74 4.12
CA TYR A 290 23.62 -14.86 5.29
C TYR A 290 24.74 -15.20 6.29
N ASN A 291 25.57 -14.21 6.64
CA ASN A 291 26.70 -14.45 7.53
C ASN A 291 26.25 -14.88 8.93
N GLY A 292 26.79 -15.99 9.42
CA GLY A 292 26.41 -16.55 10.73
C GLY A 292 25.16 -17.43 10.70
N PHE A 293 24.55 -17.63 9.53
CA PHE A 293 23.46 -18.56 9.33
C PHE A 293 23.88 -19.67 8.33
N PRO A 294 23.52 -20.95 8.56
CA PRO A 294 24.08 -22.06 7.79
C PRO A 294 23.42 -22.31 6.43
N LEU A 295 22.26 -21.72 6.16
CA LEU A 295 21.52 -21.86 4.90
C LEU A 295 21.48 -20.52 4.16
N ASP A 296 21.21 -20.57 2.86
CA ASP A 296 20.83 -19.38 2.13
C ASP A 296 19.42 -18.96 2.58
N VAL A 297 19.26 -17.66 2.80
CA VAL A 297 17.97 -17.02 3.09
C VAL A 297 17.39 -16.49 1.79
N VAL A 298 16.11 -16.17 1.80
CA VAL A 298 15.43 -15.64 0.64
C VAL A 298 15.18 -14.16 0.83
N ALA A 299 15.50 -13.36 -0.20
CA ALA A 299 15.13 -11.96 -0.21
C ALA A 299 13.73 -11.80 -0.79
N VAL A 300 12.84 -11.17 -0.03
CA VAL A 300 11.44 -10.97 -0.40
C VAL A 300 11.01 -9.55 -0.08
N ASP A 301 10.44 -8.85 -1.07
CA ASP A 301 9.68 -7.61 -0.80
C ASP A 301 8.27 -7.97 -0.38
N LEU A 302 7.86 -7.46 0.78
CA LEU A 302 6.50 -7.56 1.31
C LEU A 302 5.83 -6.21 1.18
N GLU A 303 4.71 -6.14 0.47
CA GLU A 303 3.91 -4.92 0.36
C GLU A 303 2.67 -4.99 1.24
N PHE A 304 2.37 -3.90 1.92
CA PHE A 304 1.21 -3.74 2.77
C PHE A 304 0.43 -2.50 2.33
N GLU A 305 -0.88 -2.63 2.20
CA GLU A 305 -1.78 -1.54 1.83
C GLU A 305 -2.83 -1.33 2.92
N PHE A 306 -3.09 -0.10 3.34
CA PHE A 306 -4.09 0.22 4.36
C PHE A 306 -4.84 1.50 4.01
N GLU A 307 -5.92 1.80 4.74
CA GLU A 307 -6.69 3.03 4.53
C GLU A 307 -5.77 4.27 4.67
N PRO A 308 -5.88 5.27 3.77
CA PRO A 308 -5.00 6.44 3.80
C PRO A 308 -4.98 7.16 5.14
N ILE A 309 -3.78 7.40 5.66
CA ILE A 309 -3.52 8.07 6.94
C ILE A 309 -3.01 9.47 6.66
N GLU A 310 -3.64 10.48 7.26
CA GLU A 310 -3.20 11.87 7.14
C GLU A 310 -2.06 12.18 8.13
N LEU A 311 -0.88 12.48 7.60
CA LEU A 311 0.29 12.91 8.36
C LEU A 311 0.66 14.34 7.97
N ALA A 312 0.64 15.26 8.94
CA ALA A 312 1.11 16.63 8.73
C ALA A 312 2.65 16.68 8.67
N GLU A 313 3.21 17.83 8.26
CA GLU A 313 4.65 18.07 8.27
C GLU A 313 5.32 17.59 9.57
N GLY A 314 6.46 16.92 9.45
CA GLY A 314 7.15 16.39 10.62
C GLY A 314 8.05 15.19 10.35
N HIS A 315 8.55 14.65 11.46
CA HIS A 315 9.46 13.51 11.52
C HIS A 315 8.74 12.33 12.19
N TYR A 316 8.69 11.21 11.49
CA TYR A 316 7.95 10.03 11.88
C TYR A 316 8.82 8.78 11.79
N PHE A 317 8.38 7.71 12.44
CA PHE A 317 8.94 6.38 12.32
C PHE A 317 7.88 5.42 11.84
N VAL A 318 8.24 4.56 10.89
CA VAL A 318 7.47 3.36 10.57
C VAL A 318 7.98 2.22 11.44
N GLU A 319 7.07 1.59 12.19
CA GLU A 319 7.34 0.44 13.05
C GLU A 319 6.66 -0.80 12.47
N VAL A 320 7.39 -1.92 12.43
CA VAL A 320 6.83 -3.26 12.21
C VAL A 320 7.09 -4.11 13.45
N SER A 321 6.01 -4.70 13.99
CA SER A 321 6.03 -5.51 15.21
C SER A 321 5.09 -6.72 15.09
N ASP A 322 5.07 -7.56 16.12
CA ASP A 322 4.10 -8.65 16.31
C ASP A 322 3.97 -9.56 15.09
N VAL A 323 5.10 -9.80 14.40
CA VAL A 323 5.12 -10.52 13.14
C VAL A 323 4.76 -11.98 13.36
N VAL A 324 3.65 -12.41 12.76
CA VAL A 324 3.27 -13.81 12.67
C VAL A 324 3.88 -14.36 11.40
N TYR A 325 4.76 -15.34 11.57
CA TYR A 325 5.43 -16.05 10.50
C TYR A 325 5.07 -17.53 10.55
N PHE A 326 5.33 -18.25 9.46
CA PHE A 326 5.01 -19.67 9.41
C PHE A 326 5.78 -20.47 10.49
N GLN A 327 5.05 -21.30 11.24
CA GLN A 327 5.65 -22.23 12.19
C GLN A 327 6.75 -23.02 11.47
N TYR A 328 7.95 -23.09 12.03
CA TYR A 328 9.19 -23.68 11.45
C TYR A 328 10.19 -22.74 10.79
N THR A 329 9.92 -21.43 10.64
CA THR A 329 11.04 -20.52 10.31
C THR A 329 11.94 -20.26 11.52
N ASP A 330 13.23 -20.51 11.33
CA ASP A 330 14.30 -20.18 12.26
C ASP A 330 15.07 -18.92 11.84
N PHE A 331 14.63 -18.22 10.78
CA PHE A 331 15.24 -16.98 10.31
C PHE A 331 14.22 -16.05 9.62
N LEU A 332 14.06 -14.85 10.19
CA LEU A 332 13.34 -13.75 9.56
C LEU A 332 13.95 -12.44 10.06
N ALA A 333 14.36 -11.61 9.11
CA ALA A 333 14.98 -10.33 9.35
C ALA A 333 14.39 -9.28 8.39
N TRP A 334 14.25 -8.05 8.86
CA TRP A 334 14.06 -6.90 7.98
C TRP A 334 15.43 -6.57 7.40
N GLU A 335 15.56 -6.52 6.07
CA GLU A 335 16.82 -6.15 5.43
C GLU A 335 17.27 -4.79 5.96
N ALA A 336 18.55 -4.70 6.28
CA ALA A 336 19.18 -3.47 6.72
C ALA A 336 20.45 -3.21 5.91
N LYS A 337 20.73 -1.94 5.67
CA LYS A 337 21.90 -1.45 4.94
C LYS A 337 22.82 -0.65 5.83
N THR A 338 24.13 -0.71 5.55
CA THR A 338 25.16 0.07 6.26
C THR A 338 25.42 1.45 5.65
N THR A 339 24.90 1.69 4.44
CA THR A 339 24.94 3.00 3.79
C THR A 339 23.90 3.92 4.42
N SER A 340 24.20 5.20 4.57
CA SER A 340 23.25 6.18 5.07
C SER A 340 21.91 6.13 4.32
N GLY A 341 20.83 6.06 5.10
CA GLY A 341 19.47 6.30 4.68
C GLY A 341 19.10 7.77 4.77
N ILE A 342 17.81 8.00 4.69
CA ILE A 342 17.15 9.23 5.07
C ILE A 342 17.11 9.25 6.60
N GLY A 343 17.32 10.42 7.21
CA GLY A 343 17.23 10.53 8.66
C GLY A 343 18.36 9.87 9.45
N GLY A 344 17.97 9.22 10.55
CA GLY A 344 18.84 8.64 11.57
C GLY A 344 19.24 7.18 11.29
N SER A 345 19.66 6.46 12.32
CA SER A 345 19.76 5.00 12.26
C SER A 345 18.42 4.37 12.66
N ALA A 346 18.20 3.12 12.26
CA ALA A 346 17.09 2.31 12.71
C ALA A 346 17.11 2.09 14.24
N TYR A 347 15.95 1.77 14.80
CA TYR A 347 15.73 1.48 16.21
C TYR A 347 15.13 0.09 16.42
N GLU A 348 15.49 -0.55 17.52
CA GLU A 348 14.89 -1.79 18.00
C GLU A 348 14.28 -1.62 19.39
N SER A 349 13.20 -2.35 19.66
CA SER A 349 12.57 -2.42 20.98
C SER A 349 12.07 -3.83 21.28
N TYR A 350 12.24 -4.28 22.52
CA TYR A 350 11.71 -5.59 22.98
C TYR A 350 10.31 -5.50 23.57
N ASP A 351 9.91 -4.31 24.05
CA ASP A 351 8.63 -4.06 24.73
C ASP A 351 7.73 -3.08 23.96
N GLY A 352 8.21 -2.50 22.85
CA GLY A 352 7.50 -1.50 22.06
C GLY A 352 7.53 -0.07 22.64
N GLU A 353 8.21 0.11 23.77
CA GLU A 353 8.20 1.34 24.57
C GLU A 353 9.62 1.89 24.80
N THR A 354 10.58 1.01 25.06
CA THR A 354 11.99 1.35 25.27
C THR A 354 12.76 1.10 23.98
N TRP A 355 13.23 2.17 23.35
CA TRP A 355 13.91 2.12 22.06
C TRP A 355 15.42 2.21 22.20
N THR A 356 16.14 1.37 21.45
CA THR A 356 17.60 1.38 21.34
C THR A 356 17.99 1.64 19.89
N GLU A 357 18.84 2.65 19.66
CA GLU A 357 19.39 2.93 18.33
C GLU A 357 20.33 1.81 17.89
N VAL A 358 20.14 1.31 16.67
CA VAL A 358 21.01 0.32 16.03
C VAL A 358 21.98 1.07 15.10
N SER A 359 22.95 1.72 15.73
CA SER A 359 23.80 2.73 15.08
C SER A 359 24.46 2.23 13.79
N GLY A 360 24.30 3.01 12.72
CA GLY A 360 24.92 2.74 11.41
C GLY A 360 24.13 1.82 10.49
N PHE A 361 22.91 1.44 10.88
CA PHE A 361 22.01 0.66 10.04
C PHE A 361 20.74 1.46 9.71
N ASN A 362 20.27 1.31 8.48
CA ASN A 362 18.93 1.74 8.05
C ASN A 362 18.17 0.54 7.51
N LEU A 363 16.90 0.42 7.83
CA LEU A 363 16.01 -0.61 7.31
C LEU A 363 15.68 -0.30 5.85
N VAL A 364 15.54 -1.35 5.03
CA VAL A 364 15.18 -1.23 3.62
C VAL A 364 13.67 -1.27 3.50
N PHE A 365 13.09 -0.13 3.13
CA PHE A 365 11.64 0.05 3.01
C PHE A 365 11.28 1.17 2.03
N ASP A 366 10.02 1.21 1.65
CA ASP A 366 9.37 2.33 0.94
C ASP A 366 8.06 2.64 1.67
N VAL A 367 7.87 3.91 2.02
CA VAL A 367 6.57 4.46 2.44
C VAL A 367 6.02 5.29 1.29
N SER A 368 4.80 4.99 0.85
CA SER A 368 4.21 5.62 -0.34
C SER A 368 2.72 5.92 -0.17
N GLY A 369 2.27 6.90 -0.94
CA GLY A 369 0.89 7.35 -0.99
C GLY A 369 0.79 8.65 -1.76
N TYR A 370 0.09 9.64 -1.21
CA TYR A 370 -0.18 10.91 -1.89
C TYR A 370 0.17 12.11 -1.03
N CYS A 371 0.70 13.15 -1.66
CA CYS A 371 1.08 14.38 -0.99
C CYS A 371 0.23 15.54 -1.52
N GLU A 372 -0.44 16.22 -0.60
CA GLU A 372 -1.14 17.47 -0.89
C GLU A 372 -0.31 18.65 -0.34
N GLU A 373 0.00 19.63 -1.19
CA GLU A 373 0.57 20.89 -0.72
C GLU A 373 -0.49 21.65 0.09
N THR A 374 -0.27 21.76 1.39
CA THR A 374 -1.05 22.66 2.22
C THR A 374 -0.63 24.10 1.92
N LEU A 375 -1.57 25.04 1.93
CA LEU A 375 -1.26 26.46 1.82
C LEU A 375 -0.50 26.91 3.07
N GLY A 376 0.81 26.68 3.06
CA GLY A 376 1.76 27.29 3.96
C GLY A 376 1.63 28.81 3.87
N VAL A 377 1.69 29.49 5.01
CA VAL A 377 2.04 30.91 4.96
C VAL A 377 3.46 30.92 4.44
N GLU A 378 3.65 31.20 3.14
CA GLU A 378 4.97 31.45 2.56
C GLU A 378 5.76 32.26 3.58
N ASP A 379 6.84 31.68 4.10
CA ASP A 379 7.70 32.35 5.04
C ASP A 379 8.19 33.61 4.32
N PHE A 380 7.58 34.75 4.62
CA PHE A 380 7.69 35.96 3.82
C PHE A 380 9.17 36.30 3.74
N ALA A 381 9.81 35.97 2.62
CA ALA A 381 11.20 36.29 2.36
C ALA A 381 11.43 37.74 2.77
N SER A 382 12.16 37.90 3.89
CA SER A 382 12.22 39.08 4.74
C SER A 382 12.14 40.39 3.94
N VAL A 383 10.94 40.97 3.93
CA VAL A 383 10.78 42.33 3.44
C VAL A 383 11.25 43.25 4.55
N ASN A 384 12.25 44.08 4.24
CA ASN A 384 12.72 45.12 5.15
C ASN A 384 11.71 46.27 5.23
N VAL A 385 10.54 46.07 5.86
CA VAL A 385 9.73 47.17 6.38
C VAL A 385 9.92 47.22 7.89
N SER A 386 10.27 48.39 8.42
CA SER A 386 10.33 48.64 9.85
C SER A 386 9.52 49.88 10.20
N VAL A 387 8.99 49.93 11.42
CA VAL A 387 8.13 51.03 11.87
C VAL A 387 8.59 51.57 13.22
N TYR A 388 8.71 52.89 13.36
CA TYR A 388 9.21 53.52 14.57
C TYR A 388 8.75 54.98 14.71
N PRO A 389 8.75 55.54 15.93
CA PRO A 389 8.89 54.83 17.19
C PRO A 389 7.65 53.98 17.48
N ASN A 390 7.83 52.87 18.20
CA ASN A 390 6.73 52.09 18.78
C ASN A 390 7.15 51.71 20.21
N PRO A 391 6.54 52.27 21.26
CA PRO A 391 5.32 53.10 21.25
C PRO A 391 5.45 54.47 20.59
N VAL A 392 4.33 55.00 20.07
CA VAL A 392 4.26 56.29 19.36
C VAL A 392 3.38 57.29 20.10
N THR A 393 3.75 58.58 20.08
CA THR A 393 2.91 59.68 20.61
C THR A 393 2.33 60.52 19.48
N ASP A 394 3.15 61.01 18.53
CA ASP A 394 2.71 61.99 17.54
C ASP A 394 2.73 61.48 16.09
N ARG A 395 3.86 60.92 15.64
CA ARG A 395 4.05 60.44 14.26
C ARG A 395 4.74 59.08 14.25
N LEU A 396 4.24 58.19 13.41
CA LEU A 396 4.80 56.86 13.16
C LEU A 396 5.46 56.87 11.77
N HIS A 397 6.72 56.48 11.71
CA HIS A 397 7.52 56.37 10.50
C HIS A 397 7.53 54.93 10.01
N ILE A 398 7.48 54.74 8.69
CA ILE A 398 7.65 53.46 7.99
C ILE A 398 8.93 53.57 7.16
N ASN A 399 9.89 52.69 7.40
CA ASN A 399 11.13 52.61 6.64
C ASN A 399 11.13 51.34 5.79
N THR A 400 11.27 51.49 4.48
CA THR A 400 11.36 50.37 3.54
C THR A 400 12.16 50.76 2.30
N LEU A 401 12.80 49.79 1.65
CA LEU A 401 13.49 49.98 0.38
C LEU A 401 12.55 49.84 -0.83
N GLU A 402 11.32 49.39 -0.59
CA GLU A 402 10.32 49.05 -1.60
C GLU A 402 9.20 50.10 -1.64
N ASN A 403 8.62 50.34 -2.82
CA ASN A 403 7.53 51.32 -2.94
C ASN A 403 6.27 50.83 -2.21
N ILE A 404 5.70 51.66 -1.34
CA ILE A 404 4.44 51.37 -0.65
C ILE A 404 3.28 51.61 -1.62
N GLN A 405 2.42 50.61 -1.79
CA GLN A 405 1.21 50.67 -2.63
C GLN A 405 -0.03 51.03 -1.82
N LYS A 406 -0.15 50.54 -0.58
CA LYS A 406 -1.31 50.78 0.27
C LYS A 406 -0.95 50.65 1.75
N ILE A 407 -1.57 51.49 2.57
CA ILE A 407 -1.44 51.45 4.02
C ILE A 407 -2.83 51.36 4.64
N THR A 408 -3.01 50.42 5.55
CA THR A 408 -4.24 50.25 6.32
C THR A 408 -3.93 50.30 7.81
N LEU A 409 -4.61 51.17 8.55
CA LEU A 409 -4.50 51.23 10.01
C LEU A 409 -5.87 50.96 10.62
N VAL A 410 -5.96 49.99 11.52
CA VAL A 410 -7.18 49.62 12.23
C VAL A 410 -6.96 49.71 13.75
N ASN A 411 -8.01 50.04 14.50
CA ASN A 411 -7.99 49.94 15.96
C ASN A 411 -8.19 48.49 16.44
N ALA A 412 -8.08 48.25 17.74
CA ALA A 412 -8.29 46.92 18.35
C ALA A 412 -9.68 46.29 18.08
N LEU A 413 -10.66 47.07 17.62
CA LEU A 413 -12.00 46.61 17.24
C LEU A 413 -12.13 46.33 15.72
N GLY A 414 -11.03 46.38 14.98
CA GLY A 414 -11.01 46.17 13.52
C GLY A 414 -11.58 47.34 12.70
N GLN A 415 -11.86 48.49 13.32
CA GLN A 415 -12.37 49.65 12.61
C GLN A 415 -11.24 50.37 11.89
N SER A 416 -11.36 50.50 10.57
CA SER A 416 -10.40 51.21 9.71
C SER A 416 -10.41 52.72 9.95
N ILE A 417 -9.22 53.30 10.11
CA ILE A 417 -9.03 54.75 10.19
C ILE A 417 -9.00 55.30 8.77
N ARG A 418 -10.00 56.11 8.44
CA ARG A 418 -10.53 56.30 7.08
C ARG A 418 -9.65 57.02 6.03
N SER A 419 -8.44 57.49 6.32
CA SER A 419 -7.66 58.18 5.30
C SER A 419 -6.16 58.22 5.60
N LEU A 420 -5.43 57.19 5.16
CA LEU A 420 -3.97 57.25 5.03
C LEU A 420 -3.61 57.36 3.54
N PRO A 421 -2.71 58.27 3.15
CA PRO A 421 -2.21 58.30 1.78
C PRO A 421 -1.53 56.97 1.46
N SER A 422 -1.79 56.43 0.27
CA SER A 422 -1.33 55.12 -0.16
C SER A 422 0.21 54.99 -0.30
N HIS A 423 0.95 56.08 -0.11
CA HIS A 423 2.41 56.18 -0.24
C HIS A 423 3.05 56.99 0.92
N ALA A 424 2.39 57.07 2.08
CA ALA A 424 2.91 57.86 3.20
C ALA A 424 3.94 57.05 4.02
N GLU A 425 5.21 57.46 4.01
CA GLU A 425 6.22 56.95 4.95
C GLU A 425 6.03 57.51 6.37
N ASP A 426 5.15 58.51 6.52
CA ASP A 426 4.82 59.17 7.79
C ASP A 426 3.32 59.15 8.06
N ILE A 427 2.92 58.58 9.19
CA ILE A 427 1.54 58.53 9.65
C ILE A 427 1.35 59.44 10.85
N ALA A 428 0.40 60.37 10.77
CA ALA A 428 0.00 61.19 11.91
C ALA A 428 -0.85 60.36 12.89
N MET A 429 -0.35 60.21 14.12
CA MET A 429 -0.98 59.43 15.20
C MET A 429 -1.50 60.31 16.34
N ALA A 430 -1.09 61.58 16.41
CA ALA A 430 -1.39 62.50 17.51
C ALA A 430 -2.89 62.66 17.82
N SER A 431 -3.76 62.62 16.80
CA SER A 431 -5.21 62.78 16.94
C SER A 431 -5.95 61.48 17.26
N LEU A 432 -5.25 60.34 17.30
CA LEU A 432 -5.84 59.04 17.58
C LEU A 432 -5.86 58.77 19.09
N PRO A 433 -6.95 58.17 19.62
CA PRO A 433 -7.01 57.76 21.02
C PRO A 433 -5.87 56.81 21.40
N ASN A 434 -5.46 56.88 22.67
CA ASN A 434 -4.49 55.94 23.22
C ASN A 434 -5.03 54.52 23.17
N GLY A 435 -4.18 53.58 22.78
CA GLY A 435 -4.59 52.21 22.60
C GLY A 435 -3.76 51.45 21.57
N LEU A 436 -4.27 50.28 21.22
CA LEU A 436 -3.62 49.36 20.30
C LEU A 436 -4.16 49.54 18.88
N TYR A 437 -3.24 49.57 17.93
CA TYR A 437 -3.54 49.64 16.51
C TYR A 437 -2.78 48.54 15.75
N ILE A 438 -3.37 48.07 14.66
CA ILE A 438 -2.73 47.17 13.70
C ILE A 438 -2.53 47.94 12.41
N LEU A 439 -1.28 48.07 11.99
CA LEU A 439 -0.84 48.69 10.75
C LEU A 439 -0.50 47.59 9.75
N THR A 440 -1.12 47.61 8.57
CA THR A 440 -0.76 46.75 7.44
C THR A 440 -0.22 47.61 6.31
N VAL A 441 0.99 47.29 5.86
CA VAL A 441 1.69 47.93 4.73
C VAL A 441 1.70 46.94 3.57
N GLU A 442 1.17 47.34 2.43
CA GLU A 442 1.19 46.58 1.17
C GLU A 442 2.13 47.29 0.20
N LEU A 443 3.11 46.57 -0.32
CA LEU A 443 4.13 47.07 -1.24
C LEU A 443 3.71 46.86 -2.69
N ALA A 444 4.32 47.62 -3.61
CA ALA A 444 4.02 47.57 -5.04
C ALA A 444 4.32 46.21 -5.70
N ASN A 445 5.17 45.38 -5.07
CA ASN A 445 5.43 44.00 -5.49
C ASN A 445 4.38 43.00 -4.96
N GLY A 446 3.30 43.46 -4.33
CA GLY A 446 2.22 42.64 -3.78
C GLY A 446 2.45 42.10 -2.37
N LYS A 447 3.66 42.24 -1.81
CA LYS A 447 3.98 41.75 -0.46
C LYS A 447 3.32 42.62 0.63
N LYS A 448 2.91 41.99 1.74
CA LYS A 448 2.23 42.66 2.87
C LYS A 448 2.96 42.40 4.18
N GLN A 449 3.08 43.43 5.02
CA GLN A 449 3.63 43.29 6.37
C GLN A 449 2.73 43.99 7.39
N THR A 450 2.54 43.35 8.54
CA THR A 450 1.64 43.82 9.59
C THR A 450 2.39 44.10 10.89
N PHE A 451 2.12 45.25 11.50
CA PHE A 451 2.76 45.73 12.72
C PHE A 451 1.73 46.05 13.79
N LYS A 452 2.07 45.66 15.02
CA LYS A 452 1.33 46.02 16.22
C LYS A 452 1.86 47.34 16.78
N ILE A 453 1.04 48.39 16.81
CA ILE A 453 1.43 49.75 17.23
C ILE A 453 0.75 50.11 18.55
N VAL A 454 1.53 50.61 19.51
CA VAL A 454 1.03 51.12 20.79
C VAL A 454 1.07 52.64 20.80
N LYS A 455 -0.10 53.28 20.95
CA LYS A 455 -0.26 54.75 21.03
C LYS A 455 -0.43 55.20 22.48
N HIS A 456 0.42 56.11 22.94
CA HIS A 456 0.39 56.73 24.28
C HIS A 456 -0.04 58.19 24.27
#